data_AF-A0A1F5N0Y5-F1
#
_entry.id   AF-A0A1F5N0Y5-F1
#
_cell.length_a   1.000
_cell.length_b   1.000
_cell.length_c   1.000
_cell.angle_alpha   90.00
_cell.angle_beta   90.00
_cell.angle_gamma   90.00
#
_symmetry.space_group_name_H-M   'P 1'
#
loop_
_entity.id
_entity.type
_entity.pdbx_description
1 polymer ?
#
loop_
_entity_poly.entity_id
_entity_poly.type
_entity_poly.pdbx_seq_one_letter_code
_entity_poly.pdbx_strand_id
1 'polypeptide(L)'
;MITPQTQIKLNLPVTLKDFLESKAKRFGIPMSDYLKHLILRDIEGEEYPVFEASEATEKSAKQALKDLKNGKSVLINTQEDLKKFFKSL
;
A
#
# COMPACT_ATOMS: atom_id res chain seq x y z
N MET A 1 3.37 -14.45 -1.58
CA MET A 1 3.01 -13.12 -2.12
C MET A 1 4.23 -12.53 -2.78
N ILE A 2 4.12 -12.08 -4.03
CA ILE A 2 5.17 -11.28 -4.68
C ILE A 2 4.88 -9.83 -4.29
N THR A 3 5.68 -9.26 -3.40
CA THR A 3 5.56 -7.84 -3.07
C THR A 3 6.07 -7.03 -4.27
N PRO A 4 5.24 -6.21 -4.93
CA PRO A 4 5.71 -5.38 -6.04
C PRO A 4 6.82 -4.44 -5.53
N GLN A 5 8.00 -4.54 -6.14
CA GLN A 5 9.15 -3.68 -5.84
C GLN A 5 9.33 -2.65 -6.94
N THR A 6 9.64 -1.41 -6.57
CA THR A 6 10.00 -0.34 -7.52
C THR A 6 11.42 0.15 -7.26
N GLN A 7 12.10 0.62 -8.32
CA GLN A 7 13.46 1.16 -8.23
C GLN A 7 13.43 2.69 -8.24
N ILE A 8 14.17 3.30 -7.32
CA ILE A 8 14.42 4.75 -7.31
C ILE A 8 15.80 5.01 -7.92
N LYS A 9 15.87 5.88 -8.95
CA LYS A 9 17.12 6.36 -9.57
C LYS A 9 17.22 7.86 -9.36
N LEU A 10 18.36 8.33 -8.84
CA LEU A 10 18.59 9.73 -8.48
C LEU A 10 19.94 10.20 -9.04
N ASN A 11 19.97 11.42 -9.57
CA ASN A 11 21.21 12.11 -9.90
C ASN A 11 21.53 13.10 -8.77
N LEU A 12 22.69 12.94 -8.15
CA LEU A 12 23.13 13.79 -7.04
C LEU A 12 24.49 14.43 -7.37
N PRO A 13 24.77 15.65 -6.89
CA PRO A 13 26.13 16.17 -6.90
C PRO A 13 27.08 15.22 -6.17
N VAL A 14 28.30 15.07 -6.69
CA VAL A 14 29.31 14.14 -6.15
C VAL A 14 29.57 14.39 -4.66
N THR A 15 29.70 15.66 -4.27
CA THR A 15 29.93 16.08 -2.88
C THR A 15 28.81 15.64 -1.93
N LEU A 16 27.55 15.67 -2.40
CA LEU A 16 26.40 15.24 -1.61
C LEU A 16 26.39 13.71 -1.45
N LYS A 17 26.68 12.97 -2.53
CA LYS A 17 26.81 11.51 -2.47
C LYS A 17 27.86 11.11 -1.44
N ASP A 18 29.06 11.70 -1.52
CA ASP A 18 30.17 11.31 -0.65
C ASP A 18 29.89 11.62 0.83
N PHE A 19 29.21 12.74 1.09
CA PHE A 19 28.77 13.08 2.43
C PHE A 19 27.73 12.09 2.99
N LEU A 20 26.74 11.71 2.17
CA LEU A 20 25.73 10.71 2.55
C LEU A 20 26.35 9.32 2.79
N GLU A 21 27.29 8.92 1.94
CA GLU A 21 28.02 7.67 2.07
C GLU A 21 28.87 7.62 3.34
N SER A 22 29.58 8.72 3.65
CA SER A 22 30.31 8.87 4.92
C SER A 22 29.38 8.74 6.13
N LYS A 23 28.19 9.36 6.09
CA LYS A 23 27.22 9.26 7.18
C LYS A 23 26.65 7.85 7.33
N ALA A 24 26.31 7.18 6.23
CA ALA A 24 25.84 5.79 6.25
C ALA A 24 26.92 4.84 6.81
N LYS A 25 28.18 5.04 6.44
CA LYS A 25 29.32 4.26 6.93
C LYS A 25 29.50 4.34 8.44
N ARG A 26 29.17 5.47 9.08
CA ARG A 26 29.21 5.59 10.55
C ARG A 26 28.25 4.63 11.26
N PHE A 27 27.18 4.22 10.58
CA PHE A 27 26.21 3.25 11.08
C PHE A 27 26.47 1.83 10.58
N GLY A 28 27.53 1.62 9.78
CA GLY A 28 27.85 0.32 9.18
C GLY A 28 26.83 -0.15 8.13
N ILE A 29 26.05 0.76 7.55
CA ILE A 29 25.00 0.44 6.58
C ILE A 29 25.32 0.99 5.19
N PRO A 30 24.79 0.37 4.12
CA PRO A 30 24.82 0.94 2.78
C PRO A 30 24.10 2.30 2.70
N MET A 31 24.55 3.17 1.79
CA MET A 31 23.91 4.47 1.54
C MET A 31 22.42 4.34 1.16
N SER A 32 22.05 3.28 0.44
CA SER A 32 20.65 3.00 0.07
C SER A 32 19.74 2.81 1.29
N ASP A 33 20.23 2.11 2.32
CA ASP A 33 19.46 1.84 3.53
C ASP A 33 19.32 3.11 4.37
N TYR A 34 20.39 3.91 4.41
CA TYR A 34 20.35 5.23 5.03
C TYR A 34 19.33 6.15 4.33
N LEU A 35 19.28 6.16 3.00
CA LEU A 35 18.29 6.94 2.24
C LEU A 35 16.86 6.43 2.47
N LYS A 36 16.67 5.11 2.48
CA LYS A 36 15.38 4.49 2.80
C LYS A 36 14.90 4.90 4.19
N HIS A 37 15.79 4.91 5.18
CA HIS A 37 15.47 5.38 6.53
C HIS A 37 15.03 6.84 6.52
N LEU A 38 15.73 7.73 5.81
CA LEU A 38 15.33 9.14 5.71
C LEU A 38 13.94 9.30 5.09
N ILE A 39 13.64 8.58 4.01
CA ILE A 39 12.31 8.62 3.37
C ILE A 39 11.23 8.14 4.35
N LEU A 40 11.48 7.04 5.07
CA LEU A 40 10.53 6.50 6.04
C LEU A 40 10.28 7.47 7.19
N ARG A 41 11.32 8.19 7.64
CA ARG A 41 11.21 9.21 8.70
C ARG A 41 10.47 10.45 8.24
N ASP A 42 10.61 10.82 6.97
CA ASP A 42 9.94 11.98 6.37
C ASP A 42 8.43 11.77 6.32
N ILE A 43 8.00 10.57 5.90
CA ILE A 43 6.57 10.19 5.84
C ILE A 43 6.02 9.64 7.15
N GLU A 44 6.84 9.60 8.22
CA GLU A 44 6.43 9.03 9.50
C GLU A 44 5.38 9.94 10.15
N GLY A 45 4.14 9.44 10.24
CA GLY A 45 3.01 10.20 10.80
C GLY A 45 2.16 10.91 9.74
N GLU A 46 2.53 10.83 8.46
CA GLU A 46 1.62 11.21 7.38
C GLU A 46 0.62 10.08 7.12
N GLU A 47 -0.67 10.42 7.09
CA GLU A 47 -1.68 9.47 6.62
C GLU A 47 -1.47 9.24 5.12
N TYR A 48 -1.52 7.98 4.71
CA TYR A 48 -1.45 7.64 3.29
C TYR A 48 -2.58 8.38 2.56
N PRO A 49 -2.30 9.09 1.45
CA PRO A 49 -3.30 9.90 0.78
C PRO A 49 -4.46 9.02 0.35
N VAL A 50 -5.62 9.26 0.97
CA VAL A 50 -6.88 8.67 0.54
C VAL A 50 -7.42 9.54 -0.59
N PHE A 51 -7.52 8.94 -1.78
CA PHE A 51 -8.17 9.60 -2.92
C PHE A 51 -9.67 9.39 -2.83
N GLU A 52 -10.44 10.40 -3.22
CA GLU A 52 -11.88 10.22 -3.39
C GLU A 52 -12.15 9.10 -4.40
N ALA A 53 -13.02 8.18 -4.02
CA ALA A 53 -13.44 7.12 -4.91
C ALA A 53 -14.21 7.73 -6.10
N SER A 54 -14.08 7.15 -7.29
CA SER A 54 -14.91 7.59 -8.43
C SER A 54 -16.40 7.51 -8.10
N GLU A 55 -17.22 8.36 -8.70
CA GLU A 55 -18.69 8.33 -8.52
C GLU A 55 -19.28 6.93 -8.74
N ALA A 56 -18.74 6.19 -9.72
CA ALA A 56 -19.14 4.82 -10.02
C ALA A 56 -18.82 3.86 -8.85
N THR A 57 -17.66 4.03 -8.21
CA THR A 57 -17.26 3.23 -7.05
C THR A 57 -18.11 3.59 -5.83
N GLU A 58 -18.36 4.88 -5.59
CA GLU A 58 -19.23 5.31 -4.50
C GLU A 58 -20.66 4.79 -4.66
N LYS A 59 -21.23 4.87 -5.87
CA LYS A 59 -22.58 4.39 -6.14
C LYS A 59 -22.69 2.89 -5.92
N SER A 60 -21.70 2.14 -6.38
CA SER A 60 -21.60 0.70 -6.17
C SER A 60 -21.51 0.36 -4.68
N ALA A 61 -20.67 1.07 -3.92
CA ALA A 61 -20.54 0.88 -2.48
C ALA A 61 -21.84 1.19 -1.73
N LYS A 62 -22.49 2.31 -2.06
CA LYS A 62 -23.80 2.69 -1.50
C LYS A 62 -24.88 1.65 -1.81
N GLN A 63 -24.88 1.08 -3.01
CA GLN A 63 -25.81 0.02 -3.40
C GLN A 63 -25.54 -1.28 -2.64
N ALA A 64 -24.27 -1.70 -2.53
CA ALA A 64 -23.88 -2.88 -1.77
C ALA A 64 -24.30 -2.78 -0.29
N LEU A 65 -24.14 -1.61 0.34
CA LEU A 65 -24.61 -1.38 1.71
C LEU A 65 -26.13 -1.48 1.84
N LYS A 66 -26.88 -1.02 0.84
CA LYS A 66 -28.35 -1.20 0.81
C LYS A 66 -28.74 -2.65 0.64
N ASP A 67 -28.08 -3.38 -0.26
CA ASP A 67 -28.36 -4.78 -0.53
C ASP A 67 -27.99 -5.67 0.67
N LEU A 68 -26.96 -5.31 1.44
CA LEU A 68 -26.67 -5.91 2.74
C LEU A 68 -27.81 -5.71 3.74
N LYS A 69 -28.27 -4.46 3.91
CA LYS A 69 -29.40 -4.13 4.81
C LYS A 69 -30.71 -4.80 4.39
N ASN A 70 -30.93 -4.95 3.09
CA ASN A 70 -32.12 -5.56 2.52
C ASN A 70 -32.05 -7.10 2.46
N GLY A 71 -31.00 -7.72 3.01
CA GLY A 71 -30.86 -9.18 3.07
C GLY A 71 -30.60 -9.85 1.71
N LYS A 72 -30.18 -9.09 0.69
CA LYS A 72 -29.81 -9.63 -0.63
C LYS A 72 -28.37 -10.14 -0.69
N SER A 73 -27.61 -9.99 0.40
CA SER A 73 -26.24 -10.44 0.50
C SER A 73 -26.17 -11.81 1.17
N VAL A 74 -25.32 -12.69 0.65
CA VAL A 74 -25.03 -14.00 1.26
C VAL A 74 -23.79 -13.85 2.14
N LEU A 75 -23.91 -14.23 3.40
CA LEU A 75 -22.81 -14.18 4.35
C LEU A 75 -22.03 -15.49 4.26
N ILE A 76 -20.75 -15.41 3.91
CA ILE A 76 -19.88 -16.58 3.72
C ILE A 76 -18.93 -16.66 4.92
N ASN A 77 -19.14 -17.65 5.78
CA ASN A 77 -18.31 -17.88 6.97
C ASN A 77 -17.41 -19.11 6.85
N THR A 78 -17.82 -20.10 6.04
CA THR A 78 -17.11 -21.39 5.93
C THR A 78 -16.62 -21.66 4.52
N GLN A 79 -15.66 -22.59 4.42
CA GLN A 79 -15.16 -23.06 3.13
C GLN A 79 -16.23 -23.79 2.30
N GLU A 80 -17.23 -24.37 2.96
CA GLU A 80 -18.36 -25.02 2.29
C GLU A 80 -19.34 -24.01 1.70
N ASP A 81 -19.63 -22.92 2.41
CA ASP A 81 -20.45 -21.81 1.93
C ASP A 81 -19.83 -21.16 0.70
N LEU A 82 -18.51 -20.97 0.73
CA LEU A 82 -17.75 -20.44 -0.41
C LEU A 82 -17.87 -21.36 -1.63
N LYS A 83 -17.72 -22.68 -1.43
CA LYS A 83 -17.88 -23.68 -2.52
C LYS A 83 -19.30 -23.68 -3.08
N LYS A 84 -20.33 -23.50 -2.24
CA LYS A 84 -21.73 -23.41 -2.68
C LYS A 84 -21.98 -22.14 -3.50
N PHE A 85 -21.45 -20.99 -3.05
CA PHE A 85 -21.56 -19.72 -3.75
C PHE A 85 -20.97 -19.77 -5.17
N PHE A 86 -19.76 -20.32 -5.32
CA PHE A 86 -19.12 -20.44 -6.64
C PHE A 86 -19.82 -21.44 -7.58
N LYS A 87 -20.60 -22.38 -7.06
CA LYS A 87 -21.44 -23.28 -7.88
C LYS A 87 -22.73 -22.61 -8.36
N SER A 88 -23.13 -21.51 -7.74
CA SER A 88 -24.35 -20.76 -8.07
C SER A 88 -24.08 -19.50 -8.91
N LEU A 89 -22.82 -19.20 -9.22
CA LEU A 89 -22.42 -18.18 -10.19
C LEU A 89 -22.56 -18.72 -11.62
#